data_AF-A0A099K840-F1
#
_entry.id   AF-A0A099K840-F1
#
_cell.length_a   1.000
_cell.length_b   1.000
_cell.length_c   1.000
_cell.angle_alpha   90.00
_cell.angle_beta   90.00
_cell.angle_gamma   90.00
#
_symmetry.space_group_name_H-M   'P 1'
#
loop_
_entity.id
_entity.type
_entity.pdbx_description
1 polymer ?
#
loop_
_entity_poly.entity_id
_entity_poly.type
_entity_poly.pdbx_seq_one_letter_code
_entity_poly.pdbx_strand_id
1 'polypeptide(L)'
;MIHGISGKSGGGKSYEAVVNHIIPIVTKDRRKVVTNIPLMVDYFCSVYGDYCRDLIEVVDGEFHNYGKQRPFSKLEHFTQYKDWKNEKNQGVYFFIDECHIPMPKVKCDKDLVDFISLARHSGYDIMLITQNFRKVNTDIKDNVVNHYRAIKKSMMGQDDKYILKVHDGSASSNASVVATHERTYEKKYFNFYKSHTDSDSAVEEATSNDIEKWYKHWSVKLSIVFFLFAAFLLSTILGSNKPITAKPKKDKTVKVSTVIQQPNKVQQPVVASSSPVVPIVKTPQQIEYEMMVINSKKFHPFHKISLSISGSSEYTDEGRRVTVFYFSASQNGQHVFTLKTKDLLMAGYDMKIFSDCAIRIKYYDFVDYLTCNAPKQGVLLGEGAIASN
;
A
#
# COMPACT_ATOMS: atom_id res chain seq x y z
N MET A 1 -15.19 -11.03 -12.58
CA MET A 1 -14.18 -10.50 -11.64
C MET A 1 -14.85 -9.49 -10.73
N ILE A 2 -14.38 -9.38 -9.49
CA ILE A 2 -14.91 -8.42 -8.52
C ILE A 2 -13.84 -7.39 -8.21
N HIS A 3 -14.22 -6.13 -8.32
CA HIS A 3 -13.39 -4.98 -7.99
C HIS A 3 -14.09 -4.15 -6.91
N GLY A 4 -13.31 -3.36 -6.19
CA GLY A 4 -13.81 -2.53 -5.11
C GLY A 4 -13.40 -1.07 -5.26
N ILE A 5 -14.27 -0.13 -4.90
CA ILE A 5 -13.91 1.27 -4.67
C ILE A 5 -14.33 1.65 -3.25
N SER A 6 -13.41 2.22 -2.47
CA SER A 6 -13.77 2.80 -1.17
C SER A 6 -13.18 4.16 -0.90
N GLY A 7 -13.69 4.82 0.13
CA GLY A 7 -13.31 6.18 0.49
C GLY A 7 -14.37 6.86 1.32
N LYS A 8 -13.97 7.87 2.09
CA LYS A 8 -14.92 8.70 2.85
C LYS A 8 -15.94 9.37 1.91
N SER A 9 -17.04 9.87 2.47
CA SER A 9 -17.94 10.78 1.75
C SER A 9 -17.16 11.97 1.19
N GLY A 10 -17.54 12.45 0.01
CA GLY A 10 -16.78 13.46 -0.73
C GLY A 10 -15.41 13.00 -1.25
N GLY A 11 -15.00 11.73 -1.03
CA GLY A 11 -13.68 11.21 -1.40
C GLY A 11 -13.44 10.94 -2.88
N GLY A 12 -14.43 11.15 -3.75
CA GLY A 12 -14.33 10.90 -5.19
C GLY A 12 -14.63 9.47 -5.64
N LYS A 13 -15.30 8.64 -4.84
CA LYS A 13 -15.66 7.26 -5.21
C LYS A 13 -16.48 7.19 -6.51
N SER A 14 -17.58 7.94 -6.57
CA SER A 14 -18.47 7.97 -7.73
C SER A 14 -17.78 8.60 -8.94
N TYR A 15 -16.96 9.64 -8.73
CA TYR A 15 -16.14 10.22 -9.79
C TYR A 15 -15.20 9.17 -10.39
N GLU A 16 -14.48 8.43 -9.54
CA GLU A 16 -13.57 7.36 -9.97
C GLU A 16 -14.31 6.27 -10.74
N ALA A 17 -15.44 5.80 -10.20
CA ALA A 17 -16.30 4.80 -10.83
C ALA A 17 -16.78 5.24 -12.22
N VAL A 18 -17.26 6.47 -12.34
CA VAL A 18 -17.82 7.00 -13.59
C VAL A 18 -16.73 7.22 -14.63
N VAL A 19 -15.69 7.97 -14.26
CA VAL A 19 -14.71 8.49 -15.23
C VAL A 19 -13.72 7.42 -15.67
N ASN A 20 -13.19 6.63 -14.75
CA ASN A 20 -12.11 5.70 -15.03
C ASN A 20 -12.59 4.27 -15.31
N HIS A 21 -13.86 3.97 -15.03
CA HIS A 21 -14.43 2.65 -15.29
C HIS A 21 -15.64 2.72 -16.23
N ILE A 22 -16.76 3.32 -15.82
CA ILE A 22 -18.02 3.27 -16.59
C ILE A 22 -17.87 3.86 -17.99
N ILE A 23 -17.30 5.07 -18.11
CA ILE A 23 -17.11 5.73 -19.41
C ILE A 23 -16.29 4.82 -20.36
N PRO A 24 -15.08 4.33 -20.00
CA PRO A 24 -14.33 3.40 -20.84
C PRO A 24 -15.08 2.11 -21.18
N ILE A 25 -15.80 1.51 -20.22
CA ILE A 25 -16.53 0.25 -20.42
C ILE A 25 -17.64 0.40 -21.47
N VAL A 26 -18.40 1.49 -21.38
CA VAL A 26 -19.50 1.76 -22.33
C VAL A 26 -18.95 2.14 -23.69
N THR A 27 -17.97 3.04 -23.73
CA THR A 27 -17.52 3.66 -24.99
C THR A 27 -16.52 2.81 -25.77
N LYS A 28 -15.60 2.12 -25.07
CA LYS A 28 -14.53 1.32 -25.68
C LYS A 28 -14.86 -0.15 -25.74
N ASP A 29 -15.36 -0.72 -24.64
CA ASP A 29 -15.65 -2.16 -24.56
C ASP A 29 -17.06 -2.53 -25.02
N ARG A 30 -17.90 -1.53 -25.33
CA ARG A 30 -19.29 -1.71 -25.77
C ARG A 30 -20.05 -2.67 -24.86
N ARG A 31 -19.80 -2.50 -23.55
CA ARG A 31 -20.29 -3.41 -22.54
C ARG A 31 -21.41 -2.78 -21.73
N LYS A 32 -22.50 -3.53 -21.54
CA LYS A 32 -23.64 -3.06 -20.76
C LYS A 32 -23.25 -2.92 -19.29
N VAL A 33 -23.61 -1.75 -18.74
CA VAL A 33 -23.42 -1.35 -17.35
C VAL A 33 -24.79 -1.25 -16.69
N VAL A 34 -24.94 -1.93 -15.56
CA VAL A 34 -26.13 -1.84 -14.70
C VAL A 34 -25.70 -1.24 -13.37
N THR A 35 -26.32 -0.14 -12.93
CA THR A 35 -25.84 0.60 -11.76
C THR A 35 -26.93 1.35 -11.01
N ASN A 36 -26.75 1.56 -9.71
CA ASN A 36 -27.52 2.53 -8.91
C ASN A 36 -26.81 3.88 -8.70
N ILE A 37 -25.68 4.12 -9.38
CA ILE A 37 -25.14 5.47 -9.48
C ILE A 37 -26.09 6.29 -10.37
N PRO A 38 -26.52 7.50 -9.96
CA PRO A 38 -27.43 8.33 -10.74
C PRO A 38 -26.70 8.94 -11.96
N LEU A 39 -26.55 8.15 -13.02
CA LEU A 39 -25.93 8.57 -14.27
C LEU A 39 -26.88 9.41 -15.12
N MET A 40 -26.33 10.43 -15.79
CA MET A 40 -27.06 11.28 -16.73
C MET A 40 -27.01 10.66 -18.12
N VAL A 41 -27.86 9.65 -18.38
CA VAL A 41 -27.85 8.86 -19.64
C VAL A 41 -28.01 9.73 -20.89
N ASP A 42 -28.86 10.76 -20.84
CA ASP A 42 -29.02 11.68 -21.98
C ASP A 42 -27.75 12.47 -22.28
N TYR A 43 -27.00 12.86 -21.24
CA TYR A 43 -25.71 13.51 -21.42
C TYR A 43 -24.67 12.54 -22.00
N PHE A 44 -24.65 11.27 -21.55
CA PHE A 44 -23.85 10.21 -22.20
C PHE A 44 -24.16 10.12 -23.70
N CYS A 45 -25.44 10.08 -24.07
CA CYS A 45 -25.86 9.99 -25.47
C CYS A 45 -25.43 11.23 -26.27
N SER A 46 -25.54 12.43 -25.70
CA SER A 46 -25.13 13.68 -26.35
C SER A 46 -23.63 13.76 -26.65
N VAL A 47 -22.79 13.13 -25.82
CA VAL A 47 -21.32 13.19 -25.95
C VAL A 47 -20.79 12.00 -26.74
N TYR A 48 -21.34 10.79 -26.53
CA TYR A 48 -20.78 9.55 -27.06
C TYR A 48 -21.64 8.84 -28.09
N GLY A 49 -22.94 9.18 -28.20
CA GLY A 49 -23.89 8.60 -29.17
C GLY A 49 -25.03 7.80 -28.52
N ASP A 50 -26.14 7.65 -29.24
CA ASP A 50 -27.40 7.08 -28.72
C ASP A 50 -27.32 5.63 -28.25
N TYR A 51 -26.35 4.86 -28.73
CA TYR A 51 -26.12 3.48 -28.27
C TYR A 51 -25.88 3.39 -26.75
N CYS A 52 -25.48 4.48 -26.10
CA CYS A 52 -25.33 4.53 -24.65
C CYS A 52 -26.63 4.18 -23.91
N ARG A 53 -27.80 4.48 -24.50
CA ARG A 53 -29.10 4.17 -23.91
C ARG A 53 -29.35 2.67 -23.76
N ASP A 54 -28.86 1.88 -24.71
CA ASP A 54 -28.98 0.41 -24.67
C ASP A 54 -27.95 -0.25 -23.76
N LEU A 55 -26.81 0.43 -23.56
CA LEU A 55 -25.70 -0.05 -22.74
C LEU A 55 -25.74 0.42 -21.29
N ILE A 56 -26.49 1.45 -20.94
CA ILE A 56 -26.53 1.98 -19.58
C ILE A 56 -27.92 1.79 -19.00
N GLU A 57 -28.01 1.01 -17.93
CA GLU A 57 -29.22 0.81 -17.16
C GLU A 57 -29.03 1.33 -15.73
N VAL A 58 -29.77 2.38 -15.39
CA VAL A 58 -29.76 2.98 -14.05
C VAL A 58 -30.95 2.41 -13.27
N VAL A 59 -30.64 1.70 -12.19
CA VAL A 59 -31.62 1.14 -11.24
C VAL A 59 -31.72 2.08 -10.06
N ASP A 60 -32.93 2.50 -9.69
CA ASP A 60 -33.12 3.31 -8.47
C ASP A 60 -32.61 2.51 -7.25
N GLY A 61 -31.66 3.07 -6.50
CA GLY A 61 -31.09 2.44 -5.32
C GLY A 61 -32.06 2.29 -4.15
N GLU A 62 -33.19 3.01 -4.19
CA GLU A 62 -34.23 3.04 -3.16
C GLU A 62 -33.67 3.18 -1.73
N PHE A 63 -32.59 3.94 -1.51
CA PHE A 63 -31.85 3.96 -0.24
C PHE A 63 -32.74 4.32 0.98
N HIS A 64 -33.79 5.11 0.75
CA HIS A 64 -34.72 5.60 1.78
C HIS A 64 -35.90 4.66 2.09
N ASN A 65 -36.11 3.59 1.32
CA ASN A 65 -37.21 2.63 1.53
C ASN A 65 -36.83 1.51 2.52
N TYR A 66 -36.89 1.81 3.82
CA TYR A 66 -36.63 0.82 4.87
C TYR A 66 -37.65 -0.34 4.82
N GLY A 67 -37.16 -1.58 4.83
CA GLY A 67 -37.99 -2.79 4.94
C GLY A 67 -38.44 -3.44 3.62
N LYS A 68 -38.21 -2.81 2.46
CA LYS A 68 -38.46 -3.42 1.14
C LYS A 68 -37.23 -4.15 0.60
N GLN A 69 -37.45 -5.02 -0.39
CA GLN A 69 -36.39 -5.70 -1.12
C GLN A 69 -35.51 -4.66 -1.83
N ARG A 70 -34.22 -4.66 -1.54
CA ARG A 70 -33.30 -3.66 -2.09
C ARG A 70 -32.79 -4.11 -3.45
N PRO A 71 -32.56 -3.19 -4.39
CA PRO A 71 -31.84 -3.49 -5.62
C PRO A 71 -30.52 -4.21 -5.33
N PHE A 72 -30.14 -5.16 -6.18
CA PHE A 72 -28.93 -5.99 -6.02
C PHE A 72 -28.85 -6.86 -4.76
N SER A 73 -29.93 -6.99 -3.96
CA SER A 73 -29.93 -7.85 -2.77
C SER A 73 -30.38 -9.30 -3.02
N LYS A 74 -30.64 -9.67 -4.27
CA LYS A 74 -31.20 -10.97 -4.66
C LYS A 74 -30.60 -11.46 -5.96
N LEU A 75 -30.58 -12.78 -6.15
CA LEU A 75 -29.99 -13.45 -7.31
C LEU A 75 -30.66 -13.02 -8.62
N GLU A 76 -31.98 -12.88 -8.60
CA GLU A 76 -32.80 -12.55 -9.78
C GLU A 76 -32.42 -11.20 -10.39
N HIS A 77 -31.94 -10.26 -9.56
CA HIS A 77 -31.49 -8.95 -10.02
C HIS A 77 -30.29 -9.06 -10.98
N PHE A 78 -29.53 -10.15 -10.94
CA PHE A 78 -28.39 -10.40 -11.81
C PHE A 78 -28.71 -11.40 -12.92
N THR A 79 -29.43 -12.49 -12.61
CA THR A 79 -29.70 -13.56 -13.58
C THR A 79 -30.63 -13.16 -14.72
N GLN A 80 -31.43 -12.09 -14.54
CA GLN A 80 -32.21 -11.50 -15.64
C GLN A 80 -31.34 -11.04 -16.83
N TYR A 81 -30.03 -10.85 -16.64
CA TYR A 81 -29.09 -10.45 -17.69
C TYR A 81 -28.25 -11.59 -18.26
N LYS A 82 -28.56 -12.85 -17.95
CA LYS A 82 -27.73 -14.03 -18.30
C LYS A 82 -27.46 -14.17 -19.80
N ASP A 83 -28.41 -13.75 -20.62
CA ASP A 83 -28.36 -13.91 -22.07
C ASP A 83 -27.64 -12.73 -22.76
N TRP A 84 -27.32 -11.67 -22.01
CA TRP A 84 -26.63 -10.51 -22.55
C TRP A 84 -25.11 -10.75 -22.62
N LYS A 85 -24.53 -10.56 -23.81
CA LYS A 85 -23.09 -10.63 -24.07
C LYS A 85 -22.68 -9.54 -25.08
N ASN A 86 -21.48 -8.97 -24.92
CA ASN A 86 -20.87 -8.14 -25.96
C ASN A 86 -20.15 -9.00 -27.03
N GLU A 87 -19.58 -8.33 -28.03
CA GLU A 87 -18.77 -8.95 -29.09
C GLU A 87 -17.59 -9.77 -28.57
N LYS A 88 -17.06 -9.43 -27.39
CA LYS A 88 -15.96 -10.14 -26.72
C LYS A 88 -16.44 -11.29 -25.83
N ASN A 89 -17.72 -11.66 -25.91
CA ASN A 89 -18.37 -12.68 -25.07
C ASN A 89 -18.31 -12.38 -23.56
N GLN A 90 -18.28 -11.09 -23.20
CA GLN A 90 -18.32 -10.62 -21.80
C GLN A 90 -19.77 -10.33 -21.42
N GLY A 91 -20.17 -10.73 -20.20
CA GLY A 91 -21.51 -10.44 -19.65
C GLY A 91 -21.64 -9.00 -19.17
N VAL A 92 -22.73 -8.66 -18.49
CA VAL A 92 -22.94 -7.32 -17.91
C VAL A 92 -21.86 -6.97 -16.86
N TYR A 93 -21.56 -5.68 -16.72
CA TYR A 93 -20.75 -5.14 -15.62
C TYR A 93 -21.63 -4.36 -14.64
N PHE A 94 -21.77 -4.86 -13.41
CA PHE A 94 -22.56 -4.24 -12.36
C PHE A 94 -21.72 -3.23 -11.56
N PHE A 95 -22.26 -2.04 -11.32
CA PHE A 95 -21.67 -1.01 -10.44
C PHE A 95 -22.63 -0.71 -9.30
N ILE A 96 -22.28 -1.16 -8.10
CA ILE A 96 -23.17 -1.14 -6.95
C ILE A 96 -22.66 -0.13 -5.93
N ASP A 97 -23.22 1.07 -5.95
CA ASP A 97 -23.02 2.10 -4.95
C ASP A 97 -23.69 1.76 -3.63
N GLU A 98 -23.02 2.14 -2.55
CA GLU A 98 -23.29 1.73 -1.18
C GLU A 98 -23.65 0.24 -1.03
N CYS A 99 -22.84 -0.63 -1.64
CA CYS A 99 -23.07 -2.08 -1.71
C CYS A 99 -23.23 -2.77 -0.35
N HIS A 100 -22.78 -2.14 0.74
CA HIS A 100 -22.98 -2.63 2.10
C HIS A 100 -24.45 -2.66 2.55
N ILE A 101 -25.34 -1.99 1.81
CA ILE A 101 -26.80 -2.00 2.04
C ILE A 101 -27.43 -3.30 1.50
N PRO A 102 -27.29 -3.65 0.21
CA PRO A 102 -27.82 -4.91 -0.32
C PRO A 102 -26.98 -6.14 0.05
N MET A 103 -25.70 -5.96 0.39
CA MET A 103 -24.76 -7.04 0.73
C MET A 103 -24.15 -6.83 2.13
N PRO A 104 -24.98 -6.76 3.19
CA PRO A 104 -24.52 -6.44 4.53
C PRO A 104 -23.65 -7.55 5.11
N LYS A 105 -22.77 -7.18 6.06
CA LYS A 105 -21.90 -8.13 6.77
C LYS A 105 -22.67 -9.32 7.37
N VAL A 106 -23.87 -9.06 7.88
CA VAL A 106 -24.73 -10.03 8.57
C VAL A 106 -26.09 -10.05 7.90
N LYS A 107 -26.73 -11.23 7.81
CA LYS A 107 -28.01 -11.45 7.11
C LYS A 107 -27.97 -11.13 5.62
N CYS A 108 -26.83 -11.34 4.96
CA CYS A 108 -26.78 -11.38 3.51
C CYS A 108 -27.47 -12.65 3.01
N ASP A 109 -28.18 -12.55 1.90
CA ASP A 109 -28.82 -13.67 1.23
C ASP A 109 -27.76 -14.68 0.75
N LYS A 110 -27.98 -15.98 1.01
CA LYS A 110 -26.98 -17.03 0.72
C LYS A 110 -26.84 -17.27 -0.78
N ASP A 111 -27.95 -17.31 -1.51
CA ASP A 111 -27.94 -17.56 -2.96
C ASP A 111 -27.22 -16.43 -3.69
N LEU A 112 -27.35 -15.20 -3.18
CA LEU A 112 -26.58 -14.05 -3.67
C LEU A 112 -25.06 -14.22 -3.43
N VAL A 113 -24.65 -14.68 -2.25
CA VAL A 113 -23.22 -14.88 -1.91
C VAL A 113 -22.60 -15.94 -2.82
N ASP A 114 -23.29 -17.06 -3.01
CA ASP A 114 -22.83 -18.16 -3.87
C ASP A 114 -22.75 -17.71 -5.34
N PHE A 115 -23.76 -16.99 -5.82
CA PHE A 115 -23.74 -16.43 -7.17
C PHE A 115 -22.59 -15.45 -7.39
N ILE A 116 -22.34 -14.53 -6.46
CA ILE A 116 -21.26 -13.54 -6.59
C ILE A 116 -19.90 -14.24 -6.63
N SER A 117 -19.71 -15.27 -5.82
CA SER A 117 -18.50 -16.10 -5.84
C SER A 117 -18.28 -16.78 -7.20
N LEU A 118 -19.37 -17.13 -7.89
CA LEU A 118 -19.35 -17.76 -9.21
C LEU A 118 -19.48 -16.77 -10.39
N ALA A 119 -19.63 -15.47 -10.13
CA ALA A 119 -19.92 -14.46 -11.17
C ALA A 119 -18.88 -14.43 -12.29
N ARG A 120 -17.61 -14.75 -11.98
CA ARG A 120 -16.52 -14.85 -12.96
C ARG A 120 -16.78 -15.96 -13.99
N HIS A 121 -17.36 -17.10 -13.58
CA HIS A 121 -17.66 -18.21 -14.49
C HIS A 121 -18.77 -17.85 -15.48
N SER A 122 -19.72 -17.01 -15.05
CA SER A 122 -20.80 -16.50 -15.91
C SER A 122 -20.36 -15.34 -16.82
N GLY A 123 -19.11 -14.88 -16.71
CA GLY A 123 -18.57 -13.74 -17.45
C GLY A 123 -19.07 -12.38 -16.96
N TYR A 124 -19.63 -12.32 -15.75
CA TYR A 124 -20.01 -11.06 -15.11
C TYR A 124 -18.82 -10.42 -14.41
N ASP A 125 -18.83 -9.09 -14.40
CA ASP A 125 -17.95 -8.29 -13.57
C ASP A 125 -18.77 -7.42 -12.62
N ILE A 126 -18.25 -7.22 -11.41
CA ILE A 126 -18.95 -6.51 -10.34
C ILE A 126 -17.98 -5.51 -9.71
N MET A 127 -18.36 -4.24 -9.70
CA MET A 127 -17.68 -3.16 -9.02
C MET A 127 -18.48 -2.81 -7.76
N LEU A 128 -17.93 -3.17 -6.61
CA LEU A 128 -18.50 -2.88 -5.29
C LEU A 128 -18.01 -1.52 -4.81
N ILE A 129 -18.92 -0.59 -4.54
CA ILE A 129 -18.56 0.76 -4.09
C ILE A 129 -19.15 0.96 -2.70
N THR A 130 -18.30 1.31 -1.74
CA THR A 130 -18.72 1.50 -0.34
C THR A 130 -17.77 2.44 0.37
N GLN A 131 -18.21 3.05 1.46
CA GLN A 131 -17.29 3.80 2.31
C GLN A 131 -16.26 2.89 3.01
N ASN A 132 -16.65 1.65 3.34
CA ASN A 132 -15.81 0.70 4.04
C ASN A 132 -16.24 -0.76 3.80
N PHE A 133 -15.33 -1.57 3.24
CA PHE A 133 -15.56 -3.00 3.00
C PHE A 133 -15.79 -3.83 4.26
N ARG A 134 -15.41 -3.34 5.45
CA ARG A 134 -15.72 -4.03 6.71
C ARG A 134 -17.23 -4.18 6.97
N LYS A 135 -18.06 -3.36 6.31
CA LYS A 135 -19.53 -3.42 6.41
C LYS A 135 -20.17 -4.42 5.43
N VAL A 136 -19.40 -4.92 4.47
CA VAL A 136 -19.86 -5.86 3.44
C VAL A 136 -19.69 -7.29 3.95
N ASN A 137 -20.52 -8.22 3.45
CA ASN A 137 -20.36 -9.66 3.69
C ASN A 137 -18.91 -10.11 3.42
N THR A 138 -18.38 -10.97 4.29
CA THR A 138 -16.98 -11.41 4.24
C THR A 138 -16.70 -12.27 3.01
N ASP A 139 -17.56 -13.21 2.67
CA ASP A 139 -17.36 -14.09 1.51
C ASP A 139 -17.39 -13.28 0.21
N ILE A 140 -18.27 -12.27 0.12
CA ILE A 140 -18.31 -11.36 -1.04
C ILE A 140 -17.05 -10.50 -1.12
N LYS A 141 -16.63 -9.86 -0.02
CA LYS A 141 -15.49 -8.93 -0.06
C LYS A 141 -14.16 -9.66 -0.22
N ASP A 142 -14.05 -10.92 0.18
CA ASP A 142 -12.82 -11.71 0.05
C ASP A 142 -12.56 -12.13 -1.41
N ASN A 143 -13.61 -12.09 -2.25
CA ASN A 143 -13.50 -12.27 -3.70
C ASN A 143 -13.06 -10.99 -4.46
N VAL A 144 -12.92 -9.84 -3.78
CA VAL A 144 -12.44 -8.59 -4.41
C VAL A 144 -10.98 -8.76 -4.79
N VAL A 145 -10.67 -8.58 -6.08
CA VAL A 145 -9.31 -8.70 -6.61
C VAL A 145 -8.53 -7.41 -6.41
N ASN A 146 -9.04 -6.30 -6.95
CA ASN A 146 -8.42 -4.99 -6.79
C ASN A 146 -9.37 -4.03 -6.08
N HIS A 147 -8.83 -3.25 -5.15
CA HIS A 147 -9.56 -2.26 -4.40
C HIS A 147 -8.94 -0.86 -4.55
N TYR A 148 -9.70 0.06 -5.13
CA TYR A 148 -9.32 1.46 -5.31
C TYR A 148 -9.82 2.30 -4.13
N ARG A 149 -8.90 2.75 -3.28
CA ARG A 149 -9.19 3.62 -2.14
C ARG A 149 -8.95 5.08 -2.50
N ALA A 150 -10.03 5.85 -2.65
CA ALA A 150 -10.00 7.27 -2.95
C ALA A 150 -9.94 8.12 -1.66
N ILE A 151 -9.00 9.06 -1.62
CA ILE A 151 -8.71 9.92 -0.48
C ILE A 151 -8.65 11.39 -0.95
N LYS A 152 -9.61 12.22 -0.53
CA LYS A 152 -9.66 13.66 -0.85
C LYS A 152 -8.43 14.37 -0.29
N LYS A 153 -7.80 15.26 -1.07
CA LYS A 153 -6.67 16.10 -0.62
C LYS A 153 -7.11 17.44 -0.03
N SER A 154 -8.40 17.62 0.27
CA SER A 154 -8.94 18.84 0.90
C SER A 154 -8.26 19.16 2.23
N MET A 155 -7.92 18.13 3.01
CA MET A 155 -7.17 18.29 4.27
C MET A 155 -5.76 18.86 4.06
N MET A 156 -5.22 18.78 2.84
CA MET A 156 -3.96 19.39 2.43
C MET A 156 -4.16 20.72 1.68
N GLY A 157 -5.39 21.25 1.65
CA GLY A 157 -5.75 22.47 0.93
C GLY A 157 -5.84 22.33 -0.60
N GLN A 158 -5.91 21.10 -1.12
CA GLN A 158 -6.08 20.80 -2.54
C GLN A 158 -7.44 20.13 -2.77
N ASP A 159 -8.49 20.94 -2.87
CA ASP A 159 -9.88 20.47 -2.98
C ASP A 159 -10.21 19.86 -4.36
N ASP A 160 -9.42 20.19 -5.37
CA ASP A 160 -9.53 19.72 -6.74
C ASP A 160 -8.79 18.39 -6.99
N LYS A 161 -8.18 17.79 -5.97
CA LYS A 161 -7.37 16.58 -6.12
C LYS A 161 -7.72 15.47 -5.13
N TYR A 162 -7.43 14.25 -5.54
CA TYR A 162 -7.54 13.06 -4.71
C TYR A 162 -6.38 12.10 -4.94
N ILE A 163 -6.06 11.34 -3.90
CA ILE A 163 -5.10 10.24 -3.96
C ILE A 163 -5.91 8.95 -4.14
N LEU A 164 -5.56 8.19 -5.17
CA LEU A 164 -6.08 6.85 -5.39
C LEU A 164 -5.02 5.83 -5.00
N LYS A 165 -5.28 5.07 -3.93
CA LYS A 165 -4.44 3.94 -3.55
C LYS A 165 -5.07 2.65 -4.08
N VAL A 166 -4.31 1.89 -4.86
CA VAL A 166 -4.73 0.59 -5.37
C VAL A 166 -4.24 -0.46 -4.38
N HIS A 167 -5.15 -1.24 -3.84
CA HIS A 167 -4.88 -2.33 -2.92
C HIS A 167 -5.11 -3.68 -3.61
N ASP A 168 -4.31 -4.66 -3.23
CA ASP A 168 -4.57 -6.08 -3.49
C ASP A 168 -5.58 -6.59 -2.45
N GLY A 169 -6.70 -7.15 -2.91
CA GLY A 169 -7.81 -7.56 -2.07
C GLY A 169 -8.67 -6.41 -1.53
N SER A 170 -9.72 -6.73 -0.76
CA SER A 170 -10.61 -5.73 -0.11
C SER A 170 -9.98 -4.99 1.08
N ALA A 171 -8.74 -5.31 1.44
CA ALA A 171 -8.04 -4.67 2.56
C ALA A 171 -7.78 -3.19 2.27
N SER A 172 -7.91 -2.36 3.30
CA SER A 172 -7.66 -0.91 3.23
C SER A 172 -6.40 -0.48 3.98
N SER A 173 -5.52 -1.42 4.34
CA SER A 173 -4.30 -1.13 5.09
C SER A 173 -3.22 -0.57 4.15
N ASN A 174 -2.29 0.24 4.66
CA ASN A 174 -1.18 0.72 3.83
C ASN A 174 -0.26 -0.42 3.36
N ALA A 175 -0.28 -1.58 4.03
CA ALA A 175 0.52 -2.74 3.66
C ALA A 175 -0.02 -3.46 2.42
N SER A 176 -1.32 -3.37 2.13
CA SER A 176 -1.91 -3.96 0.92
C SER A 176 -1.82 -3.06 -0.31
N VAL A 177 -1.23 -1.86 -0.20
CA VAL A 177 -1.14 -0.90 -1.31
C VAL A 177 -0.11 -1.37 -2.32
N VAL A 178 -0.57 -1.61 -3.55
CA VAL A 178 0.25 -1.97 -4.71
C VAL A 178 0.68 -0.71 -5.48
N ALA A 179 -0.20 0.28 -5.59
CA ALA A 179 0.08 1.52 -6.31
C ALA A 179 -0.59 2.73 -5.66
N THR A 180 -0.01 3.91 -5.86
CA THR A 180 -0.60 5.18 -5.44
C THR A 180 -0.53 6.17 -6.59
N HIS A 181 -1.67 6.78 -6.91
CA HIS A 181 -1.80 7.79 -7.94
C HIS A 181 -2.35 9.08 -7.35
N GLU A 182 -1.82 10.22 -7.76
CA GLU A 182 -2.46 11.51 -7.55
C GLU A 182 -3.30 11.84 -8.79
N ARG A 183 -4.56 12.20 -8.58
CA ARG A 183 -5.52 12.51 -9.64
C ARG A 183 -6.20 13.84 -9.35
N THR A 184 -6.64 14.48 -10.42
CA THR A 184 -7.32 15.78 -10.39
C THR A 184 -8.76 15.59 -10.85
N TYR A 185 -9.71 16.24 -10.17
CA TYR A 185 -11.10 16.30 -10.58
C TYR A 185 -11.23 17.24 -11.77
N GLU A 186 -11.64 16.71 -12.92
CA GLU A 186 -11.92 17.51 -14.11
C GLU A 186 -13.41 17.87 -14.14
N LYS A 187 -13.70 19.17 -14.16
CA LYS A 187 -15.07 19.68 -14.04
C LYS A 187 -16.03 19.12 -15.09
N LYS A 188 -15.53 18.88 -16.31
CA LYS A 188 -16.31 18.37 -17.45
C LYS A 188 -17.00 17.04 -17.17
N TYR A 189 -16.47 16.23 -16.24
CA TYR A 189 -17.03 14.91 -15.98
C TYR A 189 -18.17 14.91 -14.95
N PHE A 190 -18.35 15.97 -14.18
CA PHE A 190 -19.47 16.03 -13.22
C PHE A 190 -20.84 16.08 -13.91
N ASN A 191 -20.91 16.43 -15.20
CA ASN A 191 -22.15 16.41 -15.98
C ASN A 191 -22.65 14.99 -16.29
N PHE A 192 -21.81 13.95 -16.12
CA PHE A 192 -22.20 12.56 -16.39
C PHE A 192 -22.98 11.90 -15.25
N TYR A 193 -23.03 12.49 -14.06
CA TYR A 193 -23.69 11.89 -12.89
C TYR A 193 -24.07 12.92 -11.83
N LYS A 194 -25.10 12.64 -11.04
CA LYS A 194 -25.48 13.50 -9.91
C LYS A 194 -24.61 13.20 -8.68
N SER A 195 -23.70 14.11 -8.33
CA SER A 195 -22.99 14.05 -7.05
C SER A 195 -23.85 14.66 -5.93
N HIS A 196 -24.11 13.90 -4.85
CA HIS A 196 -25.02 14.21 -3.74
C HIS A 196 -26.52 14.11 -4.09
N THR A 197 -27.16 13.03 -3.64
CA THR A 197 -28.59 12.75 -3.87
C THR A 197 -29.53 13.33 -2.82
N ASP A 198 -29.03 14.01 -1.77
CA ASP A 198 -29.87 14.43 -0.62
C ASP A 198 -29.85 15.94 -0.30
N SER A 199 -29.37 16.82 -1.19
CA SER A 199 -29.62 18.27 -1.03
C SER A 199 -29.44 19.04 -2.33
N ASP A 200 -30.46 19.81 -2.73
CA ASP A 200 -30.44 20.81 -3.81
C ASP A 200 -29.60 22.06 -3.46
N SER A 201 -28.78 21.97 -2.42
CA SER A 201 -27.81 22.98 -2.02
C SER A 201 -26.57 22.24 -1.57
N ALA A 202 -25.42 22.64 -2.10
CA ALA A 202 -24.13 22.15 -1.62
C ALA A 202 -24.05 22.42 -0.12
N VAL A 203 -24.36 21.42 0.70
CA VAL A 203 -24.06 21.47 2.12
C VAL A 203 -22.54 21.51 2.17
N GLU A 204 -21.99 22.70 2.42
CA GLU A 204 -20.58 22.85 2.75
C GLU A 204 -20.31 21.87 3.88
N GLU A 205 -19.64 20.75 3.56
CA GLU A 205 -19.10 19.85 4.57
C GLU A 205 -18.30 20.74 5.51
N ALA A 206 -18.76 20.88 6.76
CA ALA A 206 -18.10 21.70 7.76
C ALA A 206 -16.65 21.23 7.84
N THR A 207 -15.75 21.96 7.17
CA THR A 207 -14.33 21.71 7.24
C THR A 207 -13.99 21.86 8.70
N SER A 208 -13.49 20.80 9.33
CA SER A 208 -12.98 20.88 10.69
C SER A 208 -12.02 22.07 10.75
N ASN A 209 -12.39 23.13 11.46
CA ASN A 209 -11.58 24.35 11.56
C ASN A 209 -10.23 24.09 12.26
N ASP A 210 -10.01 22.88 12.77
CA ASP A 210 -8.81 22.46 13.49
C ASP A 210 -7.61 22.08 12.60
N ILE A 211 -7.77 22.00 11.28
CA ILE A 211 -6.65 21.79 10.37
C ILE A 211 -6.37 23.08 9.62
N GLU A 212 -5.50 23.91 10.18
CA GLU A 212 -5.01 25.10 9.49
C GLU A 212 -4.36 24.70 8.17
N LYS A 213 -4.84 25.29 7.07
CA LYS A 213 -4.27 25.10 5.74
C LYS A 213 -2.77 25.42 5.80
N TRP A 214 -1.94 24.58 5.18
CA TRP A 214 -0.46 24.60 5.32
C TRP A 214 0.19 25.99 5.11
N TYR A 215 -0.39 26.84 4.26
CA TYR A 215 0.08 28.20 3.97
C TYR A 215 -0.21 29.23 5.08
N LYS A 216 -1.07 28.91 6.05
CA LYS A 216 -1.35 29.76 7.22
C LYS A 216 -0.34 29.54 8.35
N HIS A 217 0.43 28.45 8.30
CA HIS A 217 1.40 28.11 9.34
C HIS A 217 2.51 29.18 9.44
N TRP A 218 2.87 29.58 10.66
CA TRP A 218 3.82 30.67 10.93
C TRP A 218 5.21 30.45 10.29
N SER A 219 5.61 29.19 10.10
CA SER A 219 6.87 28.83 9.43
C SER A 219 6.92 29.27 7.96
N VAL A 220 5.77 29.33 7.27
CA VAL A 220 5.70 29.82 5.88
C VAL A 220 5.92 31.33 5.85
N LYS A 221 5.36 32.07 6.81
CA LYS A 221 5.63 33.51 6.97
C LYS A 221 7.09 33.78 7.31
N LEU A 222 7.68 32.96 8.19
CA LEU A 222 9.11 33.05 8.56
C LEU A 222 10.02 32.73 7.36
N SER A 223 9.65 31.76 6.52
CA SER A 223 10.41 31.41 5.32
C SER A 223 10.47 32.55 4.30
N ILE A 224 9.38 33.31 4.13
CA ILE A 224 9.35 34.50 3.26
C ILE A 224 10.29 35.58 3.80
N VAL A 225 10.30 35.82 5.11
CA VAL A 225 11.23 36.76 5.76
C VAL A 225 12.68 36.31 5.59
N PHE A 226 12.97 35.02 5.75
CA PHE A 226 14.29 34.45 5.51
C PHE A 226 14.72 34.57 4.04
N PHE A 227 13.81 34.41 3.09
CA PHE A 227 14.09 34.60 1.66
C PHE A 227 14.43 36.05 1.33
N LEU A 228 13.70 37.01 1.91
CA LEU A 228 14.01 38.44 1.75
C LEU A 228 15.35 38.79 2.41
N PHE A 229 15.64 38.25 3.59
CA PHE A 229 16.92 38.44 4.27
C PHE A 229 18.08 37.78 3.52
N ALA A 230 17.89 36.58 2.97
CA ALA A 230 18.88 35.90 2.14
C ALA A 230 19.13 36.65 0.82
N ALA A 231 18.09 37.19 0.18
CA ALA A 231 18.22 38.03 -1.01
C ALA A 231 18.97 39.34 -0.71
N PHE A 232 18.70 39.95 0.46
CA PHE A 232 19.45 41.11 0.95
C PHE A 232 20.92 40.76 1.19
N LEU A 233 21.22 39.66 1.88
CA LEU A 233 22.60 39.18 2.07
C LEU A 233 23.31 38.89 0.74
N LEU A 234 22.63 38.22 -0.21
CA LEU A 234 23.19 37.97 -1.55
C LEU A 234 23.51 39.27 -2.27
N SER A 235 22.65 40.29 -2.17
CA SER A 235 22.90 41.61 -2.80
C SER A 235 24.15 42.30 -2.23
N THR A 236 24.45 42.11 -0.94
CA THR A 236 25.66 42.66 -0.30
C THR A 236 26.94 41.91 -0.68
N ILE A 237 26.83 40.60 -0.95
CA ILE A 237 27.95 39.74 -1.35
C ILE A 237 28.29 39.93 -2.84
N LEU A 238 27.30 40.07 -3.73
CA LEU A 238 27.52 40.36 -5.15
C LEU A 238 28.00 41.80 -5.41
N GLY A 239 27.77 42.74 -4.49
CA GLY A 239 28.28 44.11 -4.56
C GLY A 239 29.69 44.34 -4.00
N SER A 240 30.31 43.33 -3.36
CA SER A 240 31.61 43.46 -2.69
C SER A 240 32.69 42.62 -3.38
N ASN A 241 33.42 43.23 -4.32
CA ASN A 241 34.65 42.65 -4.88
C ASN A 241 35.74 42.60 -3.80
N LYS A 242 35.89 41.47 -3.10
CA LYS A 242 37.12 41.13 -2.37
C LYS A 242 37.56 39.69 -2.68
N PRO A 243 38.81 39.49 -3.13
CA PRO A 243 39.32 38.17 -3.50
C PRO A 243 39.65 37.34 -2.25
N ILE A 244 39.22 36.08 -2.28
CA ILE A 244 39.46 35.06 -1.26
C ILE A 244 40.83 34.42 -1.52
N THR A 245 41.79 34.61 -0.61
CA THR A 245 43.03 33.83 -0.59
C THR A 245 42.91 32.63 0.35
N ALA A 246 42.91 31.43 -0.22
CA ALA A 246 43.01 30.17 0.50
C ALA A 246 44.47 29.83 0.87
N LYS A 247 44.70 29.27 2.06
CA LYS A 247 45.94 28.56 2.41
C LYS A 247 45.60 27.22 3.10
N PRO A 248 46.24 26.09 2.72
CA PRO A 248 46.02 24.78 3.33
C PRO A 248 47.14 24.38 4.30
N LYS A 249 46.81 23.42 5.21
CA LYS A 249 47.66 22.43 5.94
C LYS A 249 46.99 22.12 7.30
N LYS A 250 46.98 20.91 7.88
CA LYS A 250 47.89 19.76 7.82
C LYS A 250 47.23 18.54 8.50
N ASP A 251 47.56 17.35 8.02
CA ASP A 251 47.31 16.03 8.65
C ASP A 251 48.02 15.85 10.00
N LYS A 252 47.43 15.01 10.87
CA LYS A 252 48.13 14.35 11.99
C LYS A 252 47.80 12.87 12.03
N THR A 253 48.82 12.07 11.75
CA THR A 253 48.93 10.63 12.00
C THR A 253 49.12 10.37 13.50
N VAL A 254 48.44 9.36 14.03
CA VAL A 254 48.70 8.78 15.37
C VAL A 254 48.97 7.28 15.22
N LYS A 255 50.06 6.87 15.86
CA LYS A 255 50.65 5.52 15.88
C LYS A 255 49.81 4.55 16.71
N VAL A 256 49.73 3.29 16.28
CA VAL A 256 49.22 2.16 17.08
C VAL A 256 50.38 1.22 17.35
N SER A 257 50.59 0.90 18.63
CA SER A 257 51.51 -0.12 19.12
C SER A 257 50.81 -1.48 19.24
N THR A 258 51.55 -2.50 18.82
CA THR A 258 51.31 -3.93 18.84
C THR A 258 51.32 -4.52 20.25
N VAL A 259 50.43 -5.47 20.58
CA VAL A 259 50.76 -6.66 21.41
C VAL A 259 49.93 -7.87 20.95
N ILE A 260 50.63 -8.99 20.86
CA ILE A 260 50.30 -10.32 20.35
C ILE A 260 49.71 -11.19 21.48
N GLN A 261 48.80 -12.12 21.18
CA GLN A 261 48.90 -13.56 21.56
C GLN A 261 47.61 -14.37 21.28
N GLN A 262 47.78 -15.37 20.43
CA GLN A 262 47.03 -16.65 20.33
C GLN A 262 47.64 -17.67 21.32
N PRO A 263 47.24 -18.97 21.44
CA PRO A 263 46.09 -19.72 20.87
C PRO A 263 45.41 -20.75 21.85
N ASN A 264 44.40 -21.49 21.32
CA ASN A 264 44.08 -22.92 21.60
C ASN A 264 43.39 -23.28 22.96
N LYS A 265 42.57 -24.33 23.15
CA LYS A 265 42.34 -25.63 22.46
C LYS A 265 41.07 -26.35 23.05
N VAL A 266 40.36 -27.12 22.20
CA VAL A 266 39.63 -28.43 22.31
C VAL A 266 38.73 -28.84 23.51
N GLN A 267 37.55 -29.43 23.18
CA GLN A 267 37.00 -30.79 23.53
C GLN A 267 35.46 -30.73 23.68
N GLN A 268 34.66 -31.31 22.77
CA GLN A 268 34.25 -32.73 22.52
C GLN A 268 32.82 -33.04 23.09
N PRO A 269 32.06 -33.96 22.45
CA PRO A 269 30.60 -34.02 22.52
C PRO A 269 30.07 -35.04 23.54
N VAL A 270 28.87 -34.81 24.07
CA VAL A 270 28.15 -35.80 24.90
C VAL A 270 26.96 -36.36 24.12
N VAL A 271 26.96 -37.69 24.02
CA VAL A 271 25.93 -38.56 23.45
C VAL A 271 24.87 -38.85 24.52
N ALA A 272 23.57 -38.83 24.16
CA ALA A 272 22.48 -39.45 24.91
C ALA A 272 21.34 -39.82 23.92
N SER A 273 21.20 -41.10 23.59
CA SER A 273 20.22 -42.07 24.13
C SER A 273 18.89 -42.08 23.37
N SER A 274 18.75 -43.04 22.46
CA SER A 274 17.57 -43.31 21.64
C SER A 274 16.57 -44.22 22.35
N SER A 275 15.34 -43.75 22.53
CA SER A 275 14.15 -44.58 22.74
C SER A 275 13.52 -44.91 21.37
N PRO A 276 12.86 -46.07 21.19
CA PRO A 276 12.34 -46.49 19.89
C PRO A 276 11.17 -45.61 19.46
N VAL A 277 11.40 -44.79 18.44
CA VAL A 277 10.39 -43.95 17.79
C VAL A 277 9.59 -44.85 16.84
N VAL A 278 8.30 -45.03 17.16
CA VAL A 278 7.29 -45.49 16.19
C VAL A 278 7.37 -44.55 14.99
N PRO A 279 7.49 -45.03 13.73
CA PRO A 279 7.64 -44.15 12.58
C PRO A 279 6.33 -43.37 12.37
N ILE A 280 6.30 -42.15 12.91
CA ILE A 280 5.30 -41.15 12.56
C ILE A 280 5.58 -40.80 11.09
N VAL A 281 4.66 -41.19 10.21
CA VAL A 281 4.66 -40.75 8.81
C VAL A 281 4.53 -39.23 8.85
N LYS A 282 5.66 -38.53 8.68
CA LYS A 282 5.72 -37.08 8.72
C LYS A 282 4.90 -36.53 7.56
N THR A 283 4.03 -35.58 7.86
CA THR A 283 3.29 -34.87 6.83
C THR A 283 4.26 -34.09 5.91
N PRO A 284 3.90 -33.85 4.64
CA PRO A 284 4.73 -33.05 3.73
C PRO A 284 5.16 -31.69 4.30
N GLN A 285 4.28 -31.06 5.10
CA GLN A 285 4.55 -29.80 5.80
C GLN A 285 5.62 -29.94 6.90
N GLN A 286 5.64 -31.06 7.62
CA GLN A 286 6.67 -31.33 8.63
C GLN A 286 8.03 -31.59 7.98
N ILE A 287 8.05 -32.27 6.84
CA ILE A 287 9.28 -32.51 6.06
C ILE A 287 9.82 -31.18 5.51
N GLU A 288 8.94 -30.32 4.98
CA GLU A 288 9.31 -28.99 4.48
C GLU A 288 9.85 -28.11 5.61
N TYR A 289 9.19 -28.09 6.77
CA TYR A 289 9.65 -27.36 7.96
C TYR A 289 11.02 -27.85 8.43
N GLU A 290 11.24 -29.17 8.53
CA GLU A 290 12.54 -29.74 8.91
C GLU A 290 13.64 -29.37 7.90
N MET A 291 13.34 -29.39 6.61
CA MET A 291 14.28 -28.93 5.58
C MET A 291 14.56 -27.42 5.69
N MET A 292 13.56 -26.59 6.00
CA MET A 292 13.76 -25.15 6.23
C MET A 292 14.64 -24.91 7.47
N VAL A 293 14.42 -25.66 8.56
CA VAL A 293 15.24 -25.57 9.78
C VAL A 293 16.70 -25.92 9.48
N ILE A 294 16.96 -27.04 8.82
CA ILE A 294 18.32 -27.47 8.45
C ILE A 294 19.00 -26.46 7.52
N ASN A 295 18.28 -25.93 6.54
CA ASN A 295 18.82 -25.01 5.55
C ASN A 295 18.91 -23.56 6.02
N SER A 296 18.27 -23.20 7.13
CA SER A 296 18.17 -21.81 7.64
C SER A 296 19.52 -21.11 7.81
N LYS A 297 20.59 -21.86 8.17
CA LYS A 297 21.95 -21.31 8.27
C LYS A 297 22.52 -20.86 6.93
N LYS A 298 22.12 -21.48 5.82
CA LYS A 298 22.58 -21.14 4.46
C LYS A 298 21.57 -20.27 3.71
N PHE A 299 20.28 -20.40 4.04
CA PHE A 299 19.14 -19.80 3.33
C PHE A 299 18.17 -19.16 4.33
N HIS A 300 18.56 -18.02 4.86
CA HIS A 300 17.63 -17.09 5.51
C HIS A 300 17.28 -15.94 4.54
N PRO A 301 16.13 -15.25 4.71
CA PRO A 301 15.65 -14.26 3.73
C PRO A 301 16.69 -13.20 3.30
N PHE A 302 17.58 -12.82 4.21
CA PHE A 302 18.65 -11.83 3.98
C PHE A 302 20.07 -12.41 3.86
N HIS A 303 20.24 -13.69 3.47
CA HIS A 303 21.55 -14.36 3.47
C HIS A 303 22.58 -13.82 2.48
N LYS A 304 22.17 -13.02 1.49
CA LYS A 304 23.04 -12.43 0.47
C LYS A 304 23.56 -11.04 0.82
N ILE A 305 23.15 -10.49 1.96
CA ILE A 305 23.47 -9.12 2.37
C ILE A 305 23.94 -9.09 3.83
N SER A 306 24.75 -8.09 4.18
CA SER A 306 25.15 -7.82 5.56
C SER A 306 24.20 -6.80 6.18
N LEU A 307 23.69 -7.11 7.36
CA LEU A 307 22.82 -6.22 8.13
C LEU A 307 23.61 -5.52 9.24
N SER A 308 23.31 -4.24 9.45
CA SER A 308 23.87 -3.42 10.53
C SER A 308 22.79 -2.50 11.08
N ILE A 309 22.90 -2.05 12.34
CA ILE A 309 21.92 -1.13 12.92
C ILE A 309 22.24 0.28 12.44
N SER A 310 21.26 0.96 11.83
CA SER A 310 21.39 2.34 11.38
C SER A 310 20.92 3.36 12.42
N GLY A 311 20.00 2.97 13.31
CA GLY A 311 19.47 3.83 14.36
C GLY A 311 18.11 3.35 14.89
N SER A 312 17.57 4.07 15.88
CA SER A 312 16.24 3.82 16.45
C SER A 312 15.42 5.12 16.49
N SER A 313 14.09 5.00 16.45
CA SER A 313 13.16 6.10 16.67
C SER A 313 12.06 5.65 17.60
N GLU A 314 11.66 6.52 18.51
CA GLU A 314 10.54 6.28 19.43
C GLU A 314 9.34 7.14 19.07
N TYR A 315 8.15 6.56 19.13
CA TYR A 315 6.89 7.29 19.06
C TYR A 315 5.88 6.72 20.04
N THR A 316 4.86 7.51 20.35
CA THR A 316 3.76 7.09 21.22
C THR A 316 2.58 6.64 20.36
N ASP A 317 2.14 5.40 20.55
CA ASP A 317 0.96 4.85 19.91
C ASP A 317 -0.03 4.40 21.00
N GLU A 318 -1.22 5.00 21.03
CA GLU A 318 -2.24 4.73 22.06
C GLU A 318 -1.72 4.79 23.51
N GLY A 319 -0.79 5.72 23.79
CA GLY A 319 -0.18 5.90 25.12
C GLY A 319 0.96 4.91 25.45
N ARG A 320 1.31 4.00 24.53
CA ARG A 320 2.46 3.09 24.66
C ARG A 320 3.66 3.64 23.88
N ARG A 321 4.85 3.60 24.49
CA ARG A 321 6.11 3.93 23.80
C ARG A 321 6.51 2.78 22.89
N VAL A 322 6.59 3.03 21.59
CA VAL A 322 6.99 2.07 20.57
C VAL A 322 8.35 2.49 20.00
N THR A 323 9.34 1.61 20.15
CA THR A 323 10.68 1.80 19.57
C THR A 323 10.78 1.05 18.26
N VAL A 324 11.16 1.74 17.19
CA VAL A 324 11.43 1.15 15.87
C VAL A 324 12.90 1.26 15.56
N PHE A 325 13.51 0.12 15.23
CA PHE A 325 14.89 0.00 14.79
C PHE A 325 14.97 0.00 13.27
N TYR A 326 16.00 0.67 12.75
CA TYR A 326 16.35 0.71 11.35
C TYR A 326 17.64 -0.08 11.13
N PHE A 327 17.65 -0.91 10.10
CA PHE A 327 18.77 -1.77 9.75
C PHE A 327 19.24 -1.43 8.33
N SER A 328 20.52 -1.13 8.18
CA SER A 328 21.16 -0.93 6.90
C SER A 328 21.56 -2.29 6.31
N ALA A 329 20.96 -2.63 5.17
CA ALA A 329 21.38 -3.74 4.33
C ALA A 329 22.51 -3.29 3.40
N SER A 330 23.64 -3.98 3.46
CA SER A 330 24.81 -3.65 2.66
C SER A 330 25.33 -4.87 1.89
N GLN A 331 25.87 -4.61 0.70
CA GLN A 331 26.58 -5.60 -0.11
C GLN A 331 27.89 -4.98 -0.55
N ASN A 332 29.01 -5.69 -0.38
CA ASN A 332 30.35 -5.18 -0.67
C ASN A 332 30.67 -3.83 -0.01
N GLY A 333 30.16 -3.60 1.21
CA GLY A 333 30.39 -2.36 1.95
C GLY A 333 29.60 -1.14 1.46
N GLN A 334 28.69 -1.30 0.50
CA GLN A 334 27.78 -0.26 0.04
C GLN A 334 26.36 -0.50 0.55
N HIS A 335 25.70 0.57 0.97
CA HIS A 335 24.28 0.53 1.35
C HIS A 335 23.42 0.19 0.12
N VAL A 336 22.52 -0.77 0.29
CA VAL A 336 21.58 -1.20 -0.74
C VAL A 336 20.17 -0.73 -0.40
N PHE A 337 19.71 -0.97 0.83
CA PHE A 337 18.41 -0.54 1.33
C PHE A 337 18.35 -0.53 2.86
N THR A 338 17.25 0.01 3.41
CA THR A 338 17.01 0.06 4.86
C THR A 338 15.78 -0.76 5.21
N LEU A 339 15.90 -1.63 6.21
CA LEU A 339 14.82 -2.41 6.81
C LEU A 339 14.39 -1.80 8.14
N LYS A 340 13.14 -2.02 8.54
CA LYS A 340 12.62 -1.69 9.87
C LYS A 340 12.45 -2.95 10.71
N THR A 341 12.28 -2.80 12.03
CA THR A 341 11.91 -3.91 12.94
C THR A 341 10.77 -4.77 12.39
N LYS A 342 9.72 -4.13 11.85
CA LYS A 342 8.58 -4.83 11.26
C LYS A 342 8.96 -5.74 10.09
N ASP A 343 9.90 -5.32 9.25
CA ASP A 343 10.28 -6.06 8.04
C ASP A 343 11.03 -7.35 8.39
N LEU A 344 11.90 -7.31 9.40
CA LEU A 344 12.57 -8.50 9.93
C LEU A 344 11.56 -9.47 10.58
N LEU A 345 10.63 -8.95 11.39
CA LEU A 345 9.58 -9.78 12.01
C LEU A 345 8.68 -10.45 10.95
N MET A 346 8.27 -9.71 9.92
CA MET A 346 7.47 -10.26 8.81
C MET A 346 8.23 -11.27 7.96
N ALA A 347 9.54 -11.12 7.85
CA ALA A 347 10.42 -12.11 7.21
C ALA A 347 10.62 -13.38 8.07
N GLY A 348 9.98 -13.48 9.24
CA GLY A 348 10.03 -14.64 10.11
C GLY A 348 11.22 -14.66 11.07
N TYR A 349 11.89 -13.53 11.29
CA TYR A 349 12.96 -13.44 12.28
C TYR A 349 12.39 -13.16 13.68
N ASP A 350 12.94 -13.86 14.66
CA ASP A 350 12.82 -13.50 16.07
C ASP A 350 13.88 -12.47 16.44
N MET A 351 13.50 -11.43 17.16
CA MET A 351 14.39 -10.36 17.57
C MET A 351 14.48 -10.25 19.09
N LYS A 352 15.70 -10.18 19.63
CA LYS A 352 15.96 -9.86 21.02
C LYS A 352 16.82 -8.60 21.10
N ILE A 353 16.25 -7.53 21.64
CA ILE A 353 16.89 -6.23 21.78
C ILE A 353 17.67 -6.20 23.10
N PHE A 354 18.95 -5.85 23.06
CA PHE A 354 19.77 -5.64 24.25
C PHE A 354 20.03 -4.16 24.53
N SER A 355 20.22 -3.36 23.47
CA SER A 355 20.40 -1.91 23.54
C SER A 355 20.05 -1.27 22.20
N ASP A 356 20.17 0.06 22.12
CA ASP A 356 19.94 0.80 20.87
C ASP A 356 20.87 0.40 19.72
N CYS A 357 21.95 -0.31 20.05
CA CYS A 357 23.02 -0.66 19.14
C CYS A 357 23.46 -2.13 19.23
N ALA A 358 22.67 -2.98 19.89
CA ALA A 358 22.93 -4.41 19.99
C ALA A 358 21.61 -5.19 19.94
N ILE A 359 21.39 -5.90 18.83
CA ILE A 359 20.18 -6.67 18.57
C ILE A 359 20.55 -8.05 18.07
N ARG A 360 20.02 -9.10 18.70
CA ARG A 360 20.12 -10.46 18.19
C ARG A 360 18.93 -10.77 17.30
N ILE A 361 19.20 -11.27 16.10
CA ILE A 361 18.21 -11.83 15.19
C ILE A 361 18.35 -13.35 15.13
N LYS A 362 17.24 -14.06 15.02
CA LYS A 362 17.21 -15.52 14.88
C LYS A 362 16.20 -15.91 13.81
N TYR A 363 16.58 -16.83 12.92
CA TYR A 363 15.71 -17.42 11.91
C TYR A 363 15.94 -18.94 11.92
N TYR A 364 15.05 -19.68 12.58
CA TYR A 364 15.26 -21.10 12.91
C TYR A 364 16.63 -21.33 13.59
N ASP A 365 17.59 -22.01 12.94
CA ASP A 365 18.92 -22.30 13.49
C ASP A 365 19.97 -21.23 13.16
N PHE A 366 19.63 -20.24 12.33
CA PHE A 366 20.46 -19.07 12.09
C PHE A 366 20.34 -18.07 13.24
N VAL A 367 21.48 -17.60 13.77
CA VAL A 367 21.56 -16.57 14.81
C VAL A 367 22.64 -15.58 14.41
N ASP A 368 22.31 -14.29 14.48
CA ASP A 368 23.26 -13.21 14.22
C ASP A 368 23.07 -12.06 15.22
N TYR A 369 24.15 -11.31 15.45
CA TYR A 369 24.22 -10.18 16.39
C TYR A 369 24.55 -8.90 15.63
N LEU A 370 23.53 -8.07 15.44
CA LEU A 370 23.64 -6.82 14.72
C LEU A 370 24.11 -5.71 15.66
N THR A 371 25.01 -4.87 15.16
CA THR A 371 25.57 -3.70 15.84
C THR A 371 25.57 -2.48 14.93
N CYS A 372 25.74 -1.26 15.45
CA CYS A 372 25.80 -0.04 14.61
C CYS A 372 27.14 0.18 13.90
N ASN A 373 27.85 -0.91 13.61
CA ASN A 373 29.10 -0.81 12.85
C ASN A 373 28.76 -0.44 11.40
N ALA A 374 29.23 0.72 10.96
CA ALA A 374 29.13 1.14 9.57
C ALA A 374 29.88 0.13 8.67
N PRO A 375 29.36 -0.17 7.47
CA PRO A 375 30.02 -1.07 6.53
C PRO A 375 31.42 -0.54 6.20
N LYS A 376 32.46 -1.33 6.50
CA LYS A 376 33.85 -0.98 6.16
C LYS A 376 34.14 -1.45 4.75
N GLN A 377 34.60 -0.54 3.88
CA GLN A 377 35.14 -0.89 2.57
C GLN A 377 36.58 -1.39 2.74
N GLY A 378 36.80 -2.69 2.52
CA GLY A 378 38.13 -3.23 2.30
C GLY A 378 38.42 -3.24 0.80
N VAL A 379 39.37 -2.43 0.35
CA VAL A 379 39.90 -2.55 -1.02
C VAL A 379 40.78 -3.79 -1.04
N LEU A 380 40.29 -4.87 -1.65
CA LEU A 380 41.13 -5.97 -2.11
C LEU A 380 41.95 -5.42 -3.28
N LEU A 381 43.18 -5.00 -3.02
CA LEU A 381 44.19 -4.84 -4.06
C LEU A 381 44.46 -6.25 -4.59
N GLY A 382 43.94 -6.54 -5.78
CA GLY A 382 44.20 -7.80 -6.47
C GLY A 382 45.70 -7.96 -6.70
N GLU A 383 46.26 -9.09 -6.25
CA GLU A 383 47.57 -9.54 -6.69
C GLU A 383 47.50 -9.80 -8.20
N GLY A 384 47.91 -8.79 -8.98
CA GLY A 384 48.22 -8.98 -10.38
C GLY A 384 49.42 -9.90 -10.47
N ALA A 385 49.22 -11.12 -10.96
CA ALA A 385 50.29 -11.96 -11.45
C ALA A 385 50.99 -11.22 -12.60
N ILE A 386 52.13 -10.61 -12.30
CA ILE A 386 53.07 -10.15 -13.30
C ILE A 386 53.75 -11.39 -13.85
N ALA A 387 53.31 -11.84 -15.03
CA ALA A 387 54.07 -12.77 -15.84
C ALA A 387 55.36 -12.04 -16.28
N SER A 388 56.50 -12.46 -15.72
CA SER A 388 57.82 -12.19 -16.29
C SER A 388 58.13 -13.27 -17.32
N ASN A 389 58.62 -12.83 -18.49
CA ASN A 389 59.10 -13.61 -19.63
C ASN A 389 59.93 -14.85 -19.26
#